data_AF-A0A917FKR1-F1
#
_entry.id   AF-A0A917FKR1-F1
#
_cell.length_a   1.000
_cell.length_b   1.000
_cell.length_c   1.000
_cell.angle_alpha   90.00
_cell.angle_beta   90.00
_cell.angle_gamma   90.00
#
_symmetry.space_group_name_H-M   'P 1'
#
loop_
_entity.id
_entity.type
_entity.pdbx_description
1 polymer ?
#
loop_
_entity_poly.entity_id
_entity_poly.type
_entity_poly.pdbx_seq_one_letter_code
_entity_poly.pdbx_strand_id
1 'polypeptide(L)'
;MTTAKERIDVLLVEQGFYESREKAKAALMAGLILVDGERIEKSGTKVLRTAAIHVKGALHPYVSRGGLKLEKALREFNISLQDAVMLDIGASTGGFTDCALQNGAAYVYAIDVGYNQLDWSLRQHERVNVMERTNFRYMQPEDLKGPQPNFATIDVSFISLRIILPALSRLLPEGSGVVALIKPQFEAGREKVGKSGVVRESAVHREVLENVLSFAGELGFQLQNVTYSPITGGEGNIEFLAYWHWLPSGERRGPDVQAVAELVKQAGEAFQSK
;
A
#
# COMPACT_ATOMS: atom_id res chain seq x y z
N MET A 1 20.49 4.62 -18.70
CA MET A 1 19.07 4.94 -18.43
C MET A 1 19.05 6.21 -17.61
N THR A 2 18.40 7.27 -18.09
CA THR A 2 18.31 8.54 -17.37
C THR A 2 17.52 8.35 -16.09
N THR A 3 18.18 8.41 -14.95
CA THR A 3 17.56 8.35 -13.63
C THR A 3 16.60 9.53 -13.50
N ALA A 4 15.30 9.25 -13.46
CA ALA A 4 14.28 10.30 -13.46
C ALA A 4 14.38 11.13 -12.17
N LYS A 5 14.73 12.41 -12.33
CA LYS A 5 14.73 13.40 -11.25
C LYS A 5 13.44 14.19 -11.29
N GLU A 6 12.86 14.44 -10.12
CA GLU A 6 11.66 15.25 -9.94
C GLU A 6 11.92 16.34 -8.90
N ARG A 7 11.17 17.43 -8.96
CA ARG A 7 11.23 18.47 -7.93
C ARG A 7 10.79 17.91 -6.58
N ILE A 8 11.51 18.24 -5.52
CA ILE A 8 11.21 17.77 -4.17
C ILE A 8 9.80 18.17 -3.71
N ASP A 9 9.31 19.35 -4.09
CA ASP A 9 7.95 19.77 -3.73
C ASP A 9 6.85 18.98 -4.42
N VAL A 10 7.13 18.44 -5.61
CA VAL A 10 6.24 17.52 -6.32
C VAL A 10 6.36 16.13 -5.71
N LEU A 11 7.59 15.64 -5.48
CA LEU A 11 7.84 14.32 -4.91
C LEU A 11 7.20 14.18 -3.52
N LEU A 12 7.27 15.23 -2.69
CA LEU A 12 6.65 15.27 -1.36
C LEU A 12 5.12 15.14 -1.40
N VAL A 13 4.46 15.57 -2.48
CA VAL A 13 3.01 15.43 -2.64
C VAL A 13 2.69 14.08 -3.28
N GLU A 14 3.44 13.67 -4.30
CA GLU A 14 3.28 12.38 -4.97
C GLU A 14 3.50 11.19 -4.01
N GLN A 15 4.51 11.26 -3.14
CA GLN A 15 4.78 10.26 -2.09
C GLN A 15 3.91 10.47 -0.84
N GLY A 16 3.00 11.43 -0.90
CA GLY A 16 2.01 11.68 0.12
C GLY A 16 2.47 12.56 1.26
N PHE A 17 3.76 12.77 1.57
CA PHE A 17 4.19 13.55 2.75
C PHE A 17 3.39 14.84 3.04
N TYR A 18 2.91 15.53 2.00
CA TYR A 18 2.02 16.69 2.13
C TYR A 18 0.84 16.64 1.16
N GLU A 19 -0.30 17.23 1.54
CA GLU A 19 -1.53 17.26 0.72
C GLU A 19 -1.47 18.24 -0.47
N SER A 20 -0.54 19.19 -0.43
CA SER A 20 -0.38 20.17 -1.49
C SER A 20 1.07 20.64 -1.59
N ARG A 21 1.42 21.18 -2.75
CA ARG A 21 2.77 21.72 -3.00
C ARG A 21 3.05 22.91 -2.08
N GLU A 22 2.05 23.69 -1.74
CA GLU A 22 2.14 24.81 -0.80
C GLU A 22 2.51 24.33 0.61
N LYS A 23 1.88 23.25 1.11
CA LYS A 23 2.26 22.63 2.39
C LYS A 23 3.66 22.04 2.34
N ALA A 24 4.02 21.36 1.25
CA ALA A 24 5.37 20.83 1.05
C ALA A 24 6.44 21.94 1.06
N LYS A 25 6.19 23.05 0.34
CA LYS A 25 7.07 24.24 0.34
C LYS A 25 7.23 24.82 1.74
N ALA A 26 6.14 24.94 2.51
CA ALA A 26 6.19 25.46 3.87
C ALA A 26 7.10 24.60 4.77
N ALA A 27 7.00 23.27 4.65
CA ALA A 27 7.85 22.36 5.41
C ALA A 27 9.32 22.35 4.99
N LEU A 28 9.59 22.48 3.69
CA LEU A 28 10.95 22.67 3.16
C LEU A 28 11.58 23.95 3.72
N MET A 29 10.82 25.05 3.72
CA MET A 29 11.27 26.32 4.31
C MET A 29 11.47 26.21 5.82
N ALA A 30 10.63 25.43 6.52
CA ALA A 30 10.78 25.14 7.94
C ALA A 30 11.94 24.18 8.26
N GLY A 31 12.64 23.66 7.25
CA GLY A 31 13.79 22.78 7.47
C GLY A 31 13.42 21.38 7.94
N LEU A 32 12.17 20.99 7.70
CA LEU A 32 11.65 19.71 8.15
C LEU A 32 12.00 18.57 7.20
N ILE A 33 12.46 18.85 5.98
CA ILE A 33 12.69 17.82 4.98
C ILE A 33 14.19 17.52 4.85
N LEU A 34 14.53 16.25 4.98
CA LEU A 34 15.83 15.70 4.60
C LEU A 34 15.65 14.81 3.38
N VAL A 35 16.60 14.86 2.45
CA VAL A 35 16.70 13.96 1.30
C VAL A 35 18.10 13.36 1.33
N ASP A 36 18.18 12.04 1.36
CA ASP A 36 19.44 11.29 1.50
C ASP A 36 20.29 11.77 2.70
N GLY A 37 19.62 12.17 3.79
CA GLY A 37 20.24 12.69 5.01
C GLY A 37 20.58 14.19 4.98
N GLU A 38 20.44 14.86 3.83
CA GLU A 38 20.72 16.29 3.70
C GLU A 38 19.45 17.14 3.74
N ARG A 39 19.48 18.25 4.46
CA ARG A 39 18.36 19.17 4.52
C ARG A 39 18.16 19.87 3.18
N ILE A 40 16.97 19.77 2.61
CA ILE A 40 16.59 20.48 1.38
C ILE A 40 15.66 21.64 1.74
N GLU A 41 16.02 22.85 1.29
CA GLU A 41 15.22 24.06 1.57
C GLU A 41 14.51 24.59 0.32
N LYS A 42 15.11 24.37 -0.86
CA LYS A 42 14.56 24.86 -2.13
C LYS A 42 13.57 23.86 -2.70
N SER A 43 12.32 24.27 -2.81
CA SER A 43 11.22 23.47 -3.38
C SER A 43 11.43 23.01 -4.81
N GLY A 44 12.16 23.80 -5.61
CA GLY A 44 12.51 23.46 -6.98
C GLY A 44 13.69 22.49 -7.13
N THR A 45 14.33 22.06 -6.03
CA THR A 45 15.47 21.14 -6.11
C THR A 45 15.05 19.82 -6.72
N LYS A 46 15.71 19.43 -7.81
CA LYS A 46 15.47 18.15 -8.48
C LYS A 46 16.24 17.04 -7.78
N VAL A 47 15.51 16.14 -7.14
CA VAL A 47 16.04 14.96 -6.44
C VAL A 47 15.71 13.71 -7.26
N LEU A 48 16.43 12.61 -7.02
CA LEU A 48 16.05 11.33 -7.61
C LEU A 48 14.66 10.94 -7.11
N ARG A 49 13.80 10.40 -7.98
CA ARG A 49 12.50 9.85 -7.54
C ARG A 49 12.66 8.71 -6.50
N THR A 50 13.85 8.10 -6.47
CA THR A 50 14.26 7.05 -5.52
C THR A 50 15.01 7.59 -4.30
N ALA A 51 15.16 8.91 -4.15
CA ALA A 51 15.86 9.48 -3.01
C ALA A 51 15.09 9.22 -1.71
N ALA A 52 15.80 8.95 -0.62
CA ALA A 52 15.18 8.71 0.68
C ALA A 52 14.76 10.05 1.29
N ILE A 53 13.45 10.29 1.38
CA ILE A 53 12.90 11.50 1.99
C ILE A 53 12.51 11.22 3.43
N HIS A 54 13.01 12.04 4.35
CA HIS A 54 12.63 12.03 5.76
C HIS A 54 12.02 13.38 6.16
N VAL A 55 10.90 13.35 6.88
CA VAL A 55 10.20 14.54 7.37
C VAL A 55 10.31 14.60 8.90
N LYS A 56 11.10 15.55 9.40
CA LYS A 56 11.25 15.82 10.84
C LYS A 56 9.91 16.21 11.46
N GLY A 57 9.64 15.65 12.64
CA GLY A 57 8.40 15.91 13.39
C GLY A 57 7.20 15.29 12.70
N ALA A 58 7.31 14.00 12.39
CA ALA A 58 6.38 13.21 11.59
C ALA A 58 4.94 13.74 11.71
N LEU A 59 4.41 14.31 10.62
CA LEU A 59 3.02 14.80 10.59
C LEU A 59 1.98 13.68 10.80
N HIS A 60 2.45 12.42 10.80
CA HIS A 60 1.68 11.19 10.81
C HIS A 60 2.50 10.16 11.64
N PRO A 61 1.88 9.20 12.34
CA PRO A 61 2.56 8.36 13.36
C PRO A 61 3.56 7.32 12.80
N TYR A 62 3.76 7.27 11.48
CA TYR A 62 4.58 6.27 10.79
C TYR A 62 5.64 6.90 9.88
N VAL A 63 6.67 6.13 9.51
CA VAL A 63 7.74 6.58 8.58
C VAL A 63 7.23 7.07 7.22
N SER A 64 6.03 6.65 6.81
CA SER A 64 5.32 7.23 5.66
C SER A 64 3.81 7.17 5.82
N ARG A 65 3.10 7.99 5.03
CA ARG A 65 1.62 8.01 5.01
C ARG A 65 0.98 6.69 4.59
N GLY A 66 1.73 5.79 3.97
CA GLY A 66 1.26 4.43 3.69
C GLY A 66 0.71 3.77 4.96
N GLY A 67 1.35 3.98 6.11
CA GLY A 67 0.91 3.41 7.38
C GLY A 67 -0.51 3.78 7.79
N LEU A 68 -1.02 4.96 7.39
CA LEU A 68 -2.42 5.35 7.65
C LEU A 68 -3.43 4.43 6.95
N LYS A 69 -3.06 3.87 5.79
CA LYS A 69 -3.93 2.96 5.05
C LYS A 69 -4.11 1.65 5.82
N LEU A 70 -3.00 1.08 6.31
CA LEU A 70 -3.05 -0.11 7.15
C LEU A 70 -3.74 0.19 8.49
N GLU A 71 -3.44 1.32 9.13
CA GLU A 71 -4.10 1.74 10.37
C GLU A 71 -5.62 1.81 10.24
N LYS A 72 -6.14 2.39 9.14
CA LYS A 72 -7.58 2.37 8.85
C LYS A 72 -8.09 0.94 8.74
N ALA A 73 -7.40 0.06 8.01
CA ALA A 73 -7.80 -1.33 7.85
C ALA A 73 -7.84 -2.07 9.20
N LEU A 74 -6.82 -1.90 10.04
CA LEU A 74 -6.79 -2.54 11.36
C LEU A 74 -7.98 -2.13 12.23
N ARG A 75 -8.28 -0.82 12.26
CA ARG A 75 -9.41 -0.30 13.02
C ARG A 75 -10.76 -0.72 12.44
N GLU A 76 -10.96 -0.56 11.14
CA GLU A 76 -12.26 -0.74 10.50
C GLU A 76 -12.64 -2.22 10.37
N PHE A 77 -11.64 -3.09 10.23
CA PHE A 77 -11.84 -4.54 10.14
C PHE A 77 -11.63 -5.26 11.48
N ASN A 78 -11.36 -4.52 12.57
CA ASN A 78 -11.07 -5.05 13.90
C ASN A 78 -9.97 -6.13 13.88
N ILE A 79 -8.88 -5.87 13.16
CA ILE A 79 -7.75 -6.79 13.03
C ILE A 79 -6.76 -6.51 14.16
N SER A 80 -6.35 -7.57 14.86
CA SER A 80 -5.18 -7.52 15.73
C SER A 80 -3.97 -8.09 15.00
N LEU A 81 -2.86 -7.35 15.03
CA LEU A 81 -1.56 -7.82 14.56
C LEU A 81 -0.69 -8.34 15.71
N GLN A 82 -1.23 -8.47 16.92
CA GLN A 82 -0.50 -9.02 18.05
C GLN A 82 0.04 -10.41 17.68
N ASP A 83 1.35 -10.56 17.79
CA ASP A 83 2.10 -11.77 17.47
C ASP A 83 2.02 -12.22 16.00
N ALA A 84 1.52 -11.37 15.11
CA ALA A 84 1.45 -11.66 13.69
C ALA A 84 2.84 -11.72 13.06
N VAL A 85 3.03 -12.68 12.15
CA VAL A 85 4.17 -12.77 11.25
C VAL A 85 3.67 -12.32 9.88
N MET A 86 4.05 -11.11 9.49
CA MET A 86 3.47 -10.41 8.37
C MET A 86 4.37 -10.45 7.12
N LEU A 87 3.79 -10.70 5.95
CA LEU A 87 4.39 -10.39 4.66
C LEU A 87 3.97 -8.97 4.25
N ASP A 88 4.89 -8.01 4.17
CA ASP A 88 4.62 -6.68 3.63
C ASP A 88 5.05 -6.60 2.16
N ILE A 89 4.08 -6.76 1.25
CA ILE A 89 4.32 -6.89 -0.19
C ILE A 89 4.19 -5.52 -0.85
N GLY A 90 5.32 -4.98 -1.27
CA GLY A 90 5.44 -3.58 -1.71
C GLY A 90 5.77 -2.64 -0.56
N ALA A 91 6.68 -3.06 0.33
CA ALA A 91 7.01 -2.34 1.56
C ALA A 91 7.46 -0.89 1.33
N SER A 92 8.08 -0.58 0.19
CA SER A 92 8.52 0.75 -0.22
C SER A 92 9.34 1.44 0.88
N THR A 93 8.89 2.60 1.37
CA THR A 93 9.52 3.33 2.49
C THR A 93 9.29 2.68 3.85
N GLY A 94 8.33 1.76 3.96
CA GLY A 94 8.07 0.97 5.16
C GLY A 94 6.88 1.42 6.00
N GLY A 95 5.95 2.22 5.45
CA GLY A 95 4.81 2.71 6.22
C GLY A 95 3.91 1.61 6.78
N PHE A 96 3.67 0.54 6.02
CA PHE A 96 2.90 -0.63 6.48
C PHE A 96 3.68 -1.46 7.49
N THR A 97 4.96 -1.75 7.20
CA THR A 97 5.88 -2.40 8.13
C THR A 97 5.91 -1.69 9.50
N ASP A 98 6.09 -0.36 9.52
CA ASP A 98 6.10 0.43 10.77
C ASP A 98 4.76 0.35 11.50
N CYS A 99 3.65 0.55 10.79
CA CYS A 99 2.31 0.42 11.35
C CYS A 99 2.08 -0.97 11.98
N ALA A 100 2.53 -2.04 11.32
CA ALA A 100 2.42 -3.39 11.85
C ALA A 100 3.25 -3.61 13.12
N LEU A 101 4.51 -3.15 13.14
CA LEU A 101 5.39 -3.28 14.30
C LEU A 101 4.87 -2.51 15.52
N GLN A 102 4.32 -1.32 15.30
CA GLN A 102 3.69 -0.51 16.35
C GLN A 102 2.39 -1.14 16.88
N ASN A 103 1.71 -1.96 16.07
CA ASN A 103 0.49 -2.70 16.44
C ASN A 103 0.75 -4.17 16.85
N GLY A 104 1.98 -4.48 17.27
CA GLY A 104 2.28 -5.75 17.94
C GLY A 104 2.73 -6.90 17.03
N ALA A 105 3.00 -6.65 15.74
CA ALA A 105 3.56 -7.69 14.88
C ALA A 105 4.87 -8.23 15.45
N ALA A 106 4.97 -9.57 15.54
CA ALA A 106 6.15 -10.25 16.05
C ALA A 106 7.29 -10.23 15.02
N TYR A 107 6.95 -10.27 13.73
CA TYR A 107 7.93 -10.31 12.65
C TYR A 107 7.33 -9.80 11.33
N VAL A 108 8.13 -9.12 10.51
CA VAL A 108 7.71 -8.60 9.21
C VAL A 108 8.75 -8.94 8.14
N TYR A 109 8.32 -9.58 7.06
CA TYR A 109 9.10 -9.67 5.82
C TYR A 109 8.75 -8.47 4.94
N ALA A 110 9.64 -7.48 4.90
CA ALA A 110 9.48 -6.28 4.08
C ALA A 110 9.99 -6.54 2.67
N ILE A 111 9.06 -6.82 1.74
CA ILE A 111 9.36 -7.29 0.38
C ILE A 111 9.14 -6.17 -0.62
N ASP A 112 10.17 -5.85 -1.41
CA ASP A 112 10.07 -4.86 -2.47
C ASP A 112 10.93 -5.21 -3.70
N VAL A 113 10.47 -4.81 -4.89
CA VAL A 113 11.22 -4.91 -6.14
C VAL A 113 12.27 -3.79 -6.27
N GLY A 114 12.07 -2.68 -5.57
CA GLY A 114 12.99 -1.57 -5.47
C GLY A 114 14.25 -1.90 -4.67
N TYR A 115 15.13 -0.90 -4.58
CA TYR A 115 16.38 -1.02 -3.85
C TYR A 115 16.62 0.23 -3.01
N ASN A 116 17.07 0.04 -1.78
CA ASN A 116 17.38 1.06 -0.80
C ASN A 116 16.23 2.06 -0.57
N GLN A 117 14.99 1.55 -0.46
CA GLN A 117 13.79 2.38 -0.25
C GLN A 117 13.32 2.37 1.20
N LEU A 118 13.46 1.25 1.89
CA LEU A 118 13.00 1.09 3.26
C LEU A 118 13.76 2.02 4.21
N ASP A 119 13.02 2.70 5.10
CA ASP A 119 13.60 3.60 6.10
C ASP A 119 14.70 2.89 6.92
N TRP A 120 15.76 3.64 7.22
CA TRP A 120 16.93 3.10 7.90
C TRP A 120 16.60 2.47 9.26
N SER A 121 15.68 3.06 10.02
CA SER A 121 15.28 2.54 11.33
C SER A 121 14.64 1.16 11.23
N LEU A 122 13.77 0.96 10.24
CA LEU A 122 13.12 -0.33 9.97
C LEU A 122 14.11 -1.36 9.43
N ARG A 123 15.04 -0.94 8.58
CA ARG A 123 16.09 -1.83 8.05
C ARG A 123 16.96 -2.42 9.15
N GLN A 124 17.19 -1.69 10.23
CA GLN A 124 17.97 -2.13 11.38
C GLN A 124 17.11 -2.82 12.47
N HIS A 125 15.79 -2.87 12.30
CA HIS A 125 14.92 -3.43 13.32
C HIS A 125 15.01 -4.96 13.32
N GLU A 126 15.29 -5.55 14.49
CA GLU A 126 15.44 -7.01 14.68
C GLU A 126 14.24 -7.88 14.25
N ARG A 127 13.05 -7.28 14.16
CA ARG A 127 11.80 -7.94 13.76
C ARG A 127 11.53 -7.82 12.26
N VAL A 128 12.40 -7.17 11.50
CA VAL A 128 12.20 -6.90 10.07
C VAL A 128 13.23 -7.66 9.25
N ASN A 129 12.75 -8.52 8.35
CA ASN A 129 13.56 -9.12 7.30
C ASN A 129 13.39 -8.32 6.01
N VAL A 130 14.46 -7.64 5.59
CA VAL A 130 14.45 -6.81 4.38
C VAL A 130 14.73 -7.66 3.14
N MET A 131 13.76 -7.73 2.24
CA MET A 131 13.82 -8.48 0.99
C MET A 131 13.65 -7.53 -0.20
N GLU A 132 14.70 -6.75 -0.48
CA GLU A 132 14.76 -5.84 -1.63
C GLU A 132 15.15 -6.55 -2.93
N ARG A 133 14.91 -5.88 -4.07
CA ARG A 133 15.09 -6.45 -5.42
C ARG A 133 14.41 -7.81 -5.59
N THR A 134 13.36 -8.04 -4.81
CA THR A 134 12.65 -9.31 -4.73
C THR A 134 11.30 -9.16 -5.38
N ASN A 135 11.10 -9.88 -6.48
CA ASN A 135 9.82 -9.88 -7.18
C ASN A 135 8.91 -10.95 -6.57
N PHE A 136 7.93 -10.51 -5.78
CA PHE A 136 7.00 -11.35 -5.05
C PHE A 136 6.32 -12.43 -5.92
N ARG A 137 6.11 -12.17 -7.21
CA ARG A 137 5.49 -13.11 -8.16
C ARG A 137 6.19 -14.47 -8.22
N TYR A 138 7.50 -14.47 -8.00
CA TYR A 138 8.36 -15.63 -8.16
C TYR A 138 8.81 -16.23 -6.82
N MET A 139 8.41 -15.63 -5.70
CA MET A 139 8.77 -16.15 -4.38
C MET A 139 8.15 -17.52 -4.13
N GLN A 140 8.92 -18.33 -3.43
CA GLN A 140 8.56 -19.67 -2.96
C GLN A 140 8.67 -19.73 -1.42
N PRO A 141 8.02 -20.71 -0.77
CA PRO A 141 8.09 -20.86 0.69
C PRO A 141 9.53 -20.90 1.23
N GLU A 142 10.47 -21.47 0.47
CA GLU A 142 11.88 -21.61 0.86
C GLU A 142 12.63 -20.28 0.93
N ASP A 143 12.12 -19.23 0.29
CA ASP A 143 12.71 -17.88 0.36
C ASP A 143 12.48 -17.23 1.74
N LEU A 144 11.48 -17.70 2.50
CA LEU A 144 11.08 -17.18 3.80
C LEU A 144 11.83 -17.91 4.93
N LYS A 145 13.07 -17.49 5.19
CA LYS A 145 14.00 -18.16 6.13
C LYS A 145 13.75 -17.88 7.62
N GLY A 146 12.56 -17.48 8.01
CA GLY A 146 12.21 -17.12 9.39
C GLY A 146 10.91 -17.79 9.84
N PRO A 147 10.15 -17.17 10.78
CA PRO A 147 8.89 -17.73 11.23
C PRO A 147 7.86 -17.79 10.09
N GLN A 148 6.92 -18.73 10.19
CA GLN A 148 5.86 -18.92 9.20
C GLN A 148 4.90 -17.72 9.20
N PRO A 149 4.67 -17.07 8.04
CA PRO A 149 3.73 -15.96 7.96
C PRO A 149 2.29 -16.42 8.19
N ASN A 150 1.51 -15.62 8.90
CA ASN A 150 0.07 -15.81 9.12
C ASN A 150 -0.76 -14.58 8.76
N PHE A 151 -0.10 -13.52 8.29
CA PHE A 151 -0.75 -12.30 7.82
C PHE A 151 0.00 -11.74 6.60
N ALA A 152 -0.71 -11.08 5.70
CA ALA A 152 -0.10 -10.38 4.58
C ALA A 152 -0.74 -9.02 4.31
N THR A 153 0.08 -8.06 3.94
CA THR A 153 -0.34 -6.78 3.39
C THR A 153 0.16 -6.64 1.95
N ILE A 154 -0.66 -6.03 1.09
CA ILE A 154 -0.30 -5.81 -0.32
C ILE A 154 -0.56 -4.34 -0.68
N ASP A 155 0.50 -3.56 -0.94
CA ASP A 155 0.44 -2.18 -1.45
C ASP A 155 1.39 -2.00 -2.66
N VAL A 156 1.15 -2.78 -3.72
CA VAL A 156 1.97 -2.76 -4.93
C VAL A 156 1.44 -1.76 -5.98
N SER A 157 2.31 -1.30 -6.88
CA SER A 157 1.95 -0.41 -7.99
C SER A 157 2.36 -1.02 -9.33
N PHE A 158 1.70 -0.61 -10.42
CA PHE A 158 1.97 -1.08 -11.79
C PHE A 158 1.74 -2.57 -12.03
N ILE A 159 1.01 -3.25 -11.14
CA ILE A 159 0.67 -4.66 -11.23
C ILE A 159 -0.72 -4.90 -10.64
N SER A 160 -1.44 -5.85 -11.21
CA SER A 160 -2.76 -6.29 -10.72
C SER A 160 -2.63 -7.32 -9.61
N LEU A 161 -3.53 -7.26 -8.63
CA LEU A 161 -3.75 -8.29 -7.62
C LEU A 161 -4.05 -9.66 -8.23
N ARG A 162 -4.55 -9.72 -9.47
CA ARG A 162 -4.72 -10.99 -10.21
C ARG A 162 -3.44 -11.78 -10.39
N ILE A 163 -2.29 -11.11 -10.33
CA ILE A 163 -0.97 -11.73 -10.44
C ILE A 163 -0.38 -12.01 -9.05
N ILE A 164 -0.65 -11.16 -8.06
CA ILE A 164 -0.09 -11.26 -6.71
C ILE A 164 -0.80 -12.33 -5.88
N LEU A 165 -2.13 -12.37 -5.89
CA LEU A 165 -2.93 -13.28 -5.06
C LEU A 165 -2.61 -14.78 -5.32
N PRO A 166 -2.42 -15.25 -6.56
CA PRO A 166 -1.98 -16.63 -6.81
C PRO A 166 -0.56 -16.96 -6.32
N ALA A 167 0.31 -15.95 -6.19
CA ALA A 167 1.63 -16.16 -5.59
C ALA A 167 1.52 -16.23 -4.07
N LEU A 168 0.72 -15.34 -3.48
CA LEU A 168 0.47 -15.28 -2.05
C LEU A 168 -0.18 -16.55 -1.50
N SER A 169 -1.13 -17.14 -2.23
CA SER A 169 -1.82 -18.37 -1.82
C SER A 169 -0.90 -19.57 -1.60
N ARG A 170 0.32 -19.56 -2.18
CA ARG A 170 1.32 -20.61 -1.98
C ARG A 170 2.17 -20.40 -0.73
N LEU A 171 2.17 -19.20 -0.16
CA LEU A 171 3.05 -18.80 0.95
C LEU A 171 2.31 -18.74 2.29
N LEU A 172 0.98 -18.61 2.28
CA LEU A 172 0.17 -18.50 3.48
C LEU A 172 -0.46 -19.83 3.90
N PRO A 173 -0.41 -20.19 5.20
CA PRO A 173 -1.21 -21.26 5.76
C PRO A 173 -2.70 -20.88 5.77
N GLU A 174 -3.57 -21.89 5.73
CA GLU A 174 -5.02 -21.71 5.87
C GLU A 174 -5.37 -20.95 7.16
N GLY A 175 -6.34 -20.04 7.07
CA GLY A 175 -6.76 -19.13 8.14
C GLY A 175 -5.98 -17.81 8.20
N SER A 176 -4.96 -17.62 7.37
CA SER A 176 -4.18 -16.38 7.34
C SER A 176 -5.02 -15.16 6.93
N GLY A 177 -4.75 -14.01 7.54
CA GLY A 177 -5.37 -12.74 7.18
C GLY A 177 -4.64 -12.03 6.04
N VAL A 178 -5.37 -11.38 5.14
CA VAL A 178 -4.79 -10.61 4.03
C VAL A 178 -5.48 -9.27 3.90
N VAL A 179 -4.73 -8.17 3.99
CA VAL A 179 -5.20 -6.82 3.64
C VAL A 179 -4.54 -6.39 2.35
N ALA A 180 -5.32 -6.04 1.32
CA ALA A 180 -4.76 -5.50 0.08
C ALA A 180 -5.36 -4.15 -0.30
N LEU A 181 -4.51 -3.34 -0.91
CA LEU A 181 -4.89 -2.16 -1.67
C LEU A 181 -5.37 -2.56 -3.06
N ILE A 182 -6.61 -2.26 -3.37
CA ILE A 182 -7.16 -2.32 -4.74
C ILE A 182 -7.02 -0.93 -5.34
N LYS A 183 -6.20 -0.83 -6.39
CA LYS A 183 -5.85 0.42 -7.07
C LYS A 183 -6.46 0.45 -8.46
N PRO A 184 -7.60 1.12 -8.69
CA PRO A 184 -8.30 1.08 -9.97
C PRO A 184 -7.43 1.37 -11.19
N GLN A 185 -6.48 2.29 -11.08
CA GLN A 185 -5.53 2.64 -12.14
C GLN A 185 -4.59 1.51 -12.59
N PHE A 186 -4.42 0.45 -11.78
CA PHE A 186 -3.61 -0.71 -12.12
C PHE A 186 -4.42 -1.99 -12.38
N GLU A 187 -5.73 -1.93 -12.11
CA GLU A 187 -6.66 -3.06 -12.29
C GLU A 187 -7.58 -2.87 -13.50
N ALA A 188 -7.91 -1.63 -13.84
CA ALA A 188 -8.75 -1.30 -14.98
C ALA A 188 -8.02 -1.53 -16.31
N GLY A 189 -8.78 -1.85 -17.36
CA GLY A 189 -8.27 -1.87 -18.74
C GLY A 189 -7.67 -0.53 -19.15
N ARG A 190 -6.66 -0.56 -20.02
CA ARG A 190 -5.92 0.65 -20.47
C ARG A 190 -6.83 1.73 -21.04
N GLU A 191 -7.94 1.33 -21.65
CA GLU A 191 -8.96 2.20 -22.23
C GLU A 191 -9.81 2.96 -21.20
N LYS A 192 -9.85 2.49 -19.95
CA LYS A 192 -10.63 3.09 -18.83
C LYS A 192 -9.77 3.96 -17.91
N VAL A 193 -8.47 4.02 -18.16
CA VAL A 193 -7.53 4.88 -17.42
C VAL A 193 -7.34 6.16 -18.22
N GLY A 194 -7.68 7.31 -17.60
CA GLY A 194 -7.53 8.60 -18.26
C GLY A 194 -6.08 8.91 -18.63
N LYS A 195 -5.86 9.88 -19.54
CA LYS A 195 -4.51 10.28 -19.98
C LYS A 195 -3.58 10.69 -18.84
N SER A 196 -4.14 11.17 -17.74
CA SER A 196 -3.42 11.56 -16.53
C SER A 196 -3.26 10.42 -15.52
N GLY A 197 -3.44 9.15 -15.89
CA GLY A 197 -3.32 8.02 -14.96
C GLY A 197 -4.41 7.92 -13.89
N VAL A 198 -5.44 8.77 -13.94
CA VAL A 198 -6.51 8.84 -12.92
C VAL A 198 -7.79 8.19 -13.43
N VAL A 199 -8.34 7.29 -12.61
CA VAL A 199 -9.67 6.71 -12.81
C VAL A 199 -10.67 7.53 -11.98
N ARG A 200 -11.54 8.30 -12.66
CA ARG A 200 -12.53 9.19 -12.03
C ARG A 200 -13.94 8.62 -12.01
N GLU A 201 -14.26 7.74 -12.95
CA GLU A 201 -15.60 7.24 -13.16
C GLU A 201 -15.94 6.18 -12.11
N SER A 202 -16.97 6.45 -11.29
CA SER A 202 -17.44 5.52 -10.25
C SER A 202 -17.86 4.16 -10.84
N ALA A 203 -18.36 4.13 -12.08
CA ALA A 203 -18.67 2.88 -12.76
C ALA A 203 -17.43 1.99 -12.94
N VAL A 204 -16.27 2.59 -13.27
CA VAL A 204 -15.00 1.87 -13.41
C VAL A 204 -14.50 1.39 -12.05
N HIS A 205 -14.62 2.20 -10.99
CA HIS A 205 -14.27 1.76 -9.62
C HIS A 205 -15.10 0.54 -9.20
N ARG A 206 -16.41 0.56 -9.45
CA ARG A 206 -17.32 -0.54 -9.15
C ARG A 206 -16.93 -1.80 -9.92
N GLU A 207 -16.72 -1.68 -11.23
CA GLU A 207 -16.31 -2.81 -12.07
C GLU A 207 -14.98 -3.42 -11.59
N VAL A 208 -13.99 -2.58 -11.26
CA VAL A 208 -12.71 -3.05 -10.72
C VAL A 208 -12.91 -3.83 -9.43
N LEU A 209 -13.69 -3.29 -8.48
CA LEU A 209 -13.95 -3.98 -7.21
C LEU A 209 -14.67 -5.30 -7.44
N GLU A 210 -15.74 -5.33 -8.22
CA GLU A 210 -16.47 -6.55 -8.55
C GLU A 210 -15.53 -7.61 -9.15
N ASN A 211 -14.68 -7.21 -10.10
CA ASN A 211 -13.75 -8.10 -10.79
C ASN A 211 -12.65 -8.64 -9.87
N VAL A 212 -12.04 -7.79 -9.03
CA VAL A 212 -10.95 -8.18 -8.13
C VAL A 212 -11.47 -9.05 -7.00
N LEU A 213 -12.58 -8.64 -6.37
CA LEU A 213 -13.17 -9.37 -5.26
C LEU A 213 -13.69 -10.75 -5.70
N SER A 214 -14.32 -10.84 -6.89
CA SER A 214 -14.77 -12.12 -7.45
C SER A 214 -13.60 -13.06 -7.73
N PHE A 215 -12.54 -12.56 -8.37
CA PHE A 215 -11.34 -13.34 -8.65
C PHE A 215 -10.65 -13.84 -7.37
N ALA A 216 -10.53 -12.98 -6.35
CA ALA A 216 -10.00 -13.38 -5.05
C ALA A 216 -10.86 -14.49 -4.42
N GLY A 217 -12.19 -14.34 -4.50
CA GLY A 217 -13.16 -15.35 -4.10
C GLY A 217 -12.92 -16.70 -4.77
N GLU A 218 -12.80 -16.74 -6.10
CA GLU A 218 -12.54 -17.95 -6.90
C GLU A 218 -11.26 -18.69 -6.46
N LEU A 219 -10.21 -17.95 -6.07
CA LEU A 219 -8.97 -18.54 -5.57
C LEU A 219 -9.10 -19.15 -4.17
N GLY A 220 -10.08 -18.72 -3.37
CA GLY A 220 -10.26 -19.13 -1.96
C GLY A 220 -9.91 -18.05 -0.94
N PHE A 221 -9.75 -16.80 -1.36
CA PHE A 221 -9.71 -15.67 -0.43
C PHE A 221 -11.14 -15.29 -0.08
N GLN A 222 -11.57 -15.63 1.14
CA GLN A 222 -12.92 -15.33 1.61
C GLN A 222 -12.99 -13.89 2.10
N LEU A 223 -13.78 -13.07 1.42
CA LEU A 223 -13.94 -11.65 1.73
C LEU A 223 -14.60 -11.49 3.09
N GLN A 224 -13.92 -10.81 4.00
CA GLN A 224 -14.45 -10.44 5.32
C GLN A 224 -15.07 -9.04 5.27
N ASN A 225 -14.36 -8.08 4.67
CA ASN A 225 -14.85 -6.73 4.53
C ASN A 225 -14.07 -5.95 3.44
N VAL A 226 -14.65 -4.84 2.96
CA VAL A 226 -14.04 -3.93 1.98
C VAL A 226 -14.41 -2.47 2.32
N THR A 227 -13.45 -1.56 2.22
CA THR A 227 -13.63 -0.12 2.42
C THR A 227 -12.75 0.68 1.45
N TYR A 228 -12.74 2.00 1.56
CA TYR A 228 -11.84 2.88 0.81
C TYR A 228 -10.60 3.27 1.64
N SER A 229 -9.46 3.53 1.00
CA SER A 229 -8.26 4.07 1.67
C SER A 229 -8.55 5.45 2.29
N PRO A 230 -8.00 5.81 3.48
CA PRO A 230 -8.23 7.14 4.08
C PRO A 230 -7.58 8.30 3.30
N ILE A 231 -6.68 7.96 2.39
CA ILE A 231 -5.90 8.90 1.57
C ILE A 231 -5.96 8.43 0.11
N THR A 232 -5.89 9.37 -0.83
CA THR A 232 -5.78 9.04 -2.25
C THR A 232 -4.37 8.56 -2.60
N GLY A 233 -4.29 7.73 -3.63
CA GLY A 233 -3.04 7.31 -4.27
C GLY A 233 -2.46 8.38 -5.19
N GLY A 234 -1.46 7.97 -5.97
CA GLY A 234 -0.81 8.84 -6.96
C GLY A 234 -1.82 9.56 -7.87
N GLU A 235 -1.57 10.85 -8.12
CA GLU A 235 -2.39 11.73 -8.98
C GLU A 235 -3.84 11.90 -8.52
N GLY A 236 -4.17 11.49 -7.28
CA GLY A 236 -5.51 11.65 -6.69
C GLY A 236 -6.45 10.46 -6.93
N ASN A 237 -5.93 9.29 -7.30
CA ASN A 237 -6.75 8.09 -7.45
C ASN A 237 -7.37 7.67 -6.11
N ILE A 238 -8.66 7.38 -6.11
CA ILE A 238 -9.32 6.71 -4.98
C ILE A 238 -8.85 5.26 -4.99
N GLU A 239 -8.38 4.79 -3.85
CA GLU A 239 -7.93 3.41 -3.64
C GLU A 239 -8.84 2.73 -2.63
N PHE A 240 -8.95 1.41 -2.70
CA PHE A 240 -9.80 0.61 -1.81
C PHE A 240 -8.97 -0.38 -1.00
N LEU A 241 -9.51 -0.78 0.14
CA LEU A 241 -8.93 -1.72 1.09
C LEU A 241 -9.84 -2.94 1.15
N ALA A 242 -9.33 -4.12 0.88
CA ALA A 242 -10.05 -5.37 1.05
C ALA A 242 -9.35 -6.24 2.09
N TYR A 243 -10.15 -6.90 2.93
CA TYR A 243 -9.67 -7.84 3.94
C TYR A 243 -10.26 -9.23 3.68
N TRP A 244 -9.38 -10.21 3.56
CA TRP A 244 -9.75 -11.61 3.34
C TRP A 244 -9.13 -12.52 4.40
N HIS A 245 -9.76 -13.69 4.57
CA HIS A 245 -9.10 -14.87 5.11
C HIS A 245 -8.74 -15.82 3.98
N TRP A 246 -7.55 -16.40 4.05
CA TRP A 246 -7.13 -17.44 3.13
C TRP A 246 -7.75 -18.79 3.54
N LEU A 247 -8.78 -19.21 2.83
CA LEU A 247 -9.54 -20.43 3.10
C LEU A 247 -9.68 -21.23 1.80
N PRO A 248 -8.63 -21.96 1.37
CA PRO A 248 -8.59 -22.63 0.06
C PRO A 248 -9.71 -23.65 -0.12
N SER A 249 -10.19 -24.26 0.96
CA SER A 249 -11.32 -25.21 0.94
C SER A 249 -12.67 -24.57 1.28
N GLY A 250 -12.71 -23.25 1.53
CA GLY A 250 -13.91 -22.51 1.87
C GLY A 250 -14.86 -22.29 0.69
N GLU A 251 -16.09 -21.88 1.01
CA GLU A 251 -17.12 -21.58 0.01
C GLU A 251 -16.68 -20.40 -0.88
N ARG A 252 -16.82 -20.59 -2.19
CA ARG A 252 -16.49 -19.58 -3.19
C ARG A 252 -17.65 -18.61 -3.34
N ARG A 253 -17.50 -17.40 -2.82
CA ARG A 253 -18.51 -16.34 -2.90
C ARG A 253 -17.97 -15.11 -3.62
N GLY A 254 -18.78 -14.57 -4.52
CA GLY A 254 -18.54 -13.25 -5.10
C GLY A 254 -18.90 -12.12 -4.13
N PRO A 255 -18.53 -10.88 -4.44
CA PRO A 255 -18.88 -9.72 -3.64
C PRO A 255 -20.39 -9.43 -3.70
N ASP A 256 -20.91 -8.79 -2.66
CA ASP A 256 -22.23 -8.15 -2.72
C ASP A 256 -22.14 -6.90 -3.60
N VAL A 257 -22.74 -6.99 -4.78
CA VAL A 257 -22.77 -5.95 -5.80
C VAL A 257 -23.41 -4.65 -5.31
N GLN A 258 -24.41 -4.71 -4.43
CA GLN A 258 -25.03 -3.51 -3.86
C GLN A 258 -24.12 -2.86 -2.82
N ALA A 259 -23.48 -3.66 -1.96
CA ALA A 259 -22.51 -3.15 -1.00
C ALA A 259 -21.31 -2.49 -1.69
N VAL A 260 -20.82 -3.05 -2.80
CA VAL A 260 -19.76 -2.44 -3.62
C VAL A 260 -20.21 -1.09 -4.20
N ALA A 261 -21.43 -1.02 -4.75
CA ALA A 261 -21.95 0.22 -5.31
C ALA A 261 -22.06 1.34 -4.26
N GLU A 262 -22.54 1.00 -3.07
CA GLU A 262 -22.65 1.95 -1.95
C GLU A 262 -21.26 2.39 -1.44
N LEU A 263 -20.30 1.46 -1.34
CA LEU A 263 -18.92 1.79 -0.97
C LEU A 263 -18.28 2.80 -1.94
N VAL A 264 -18.44 2.58 -3.25
CA VAL A 264 -17.90 3.48 -4.27
C VAL A 264 -18.50 4.88 -4.15
N LYS A 265 -19.81 4.96 -3.86
CA LYS A 265 -20.50 6.24 -3.62
C LYS A 265 -19.93 6.95 -2.40
N GLN A 266 -19.79 6.27 -1.26
CA GLN A 266 -19.22 6.82 -0.03
C GLN A 266 -17.78 7.32 -0.23
N ALA A 267 -16.97 6.56 -0.97
CA ALA A 267 -15.61 6.96 -1.30
C ALA A 267 -15.60 8.22 -2.18
N GLY A 268 -16.47 8.30 -3.17
CA GLY A 268 -16.63 9.48 -4.03
C GLY A 268 -17.00 10.73 -3.23
N GLU A 269 -17.97 10.61 -2.32
CA GLU A 269 -18.41 11.71 -1.44
C GLU A 269 -17.26 12.18 -0.52
N ALA A 270 -16.54 11.26 0.10
CA ALA A 270 -15.44 11.55 1.04
C ALA A 270 -14.28 12.34 0.41
N PHE A 271 -14.04 12.15 -0.90
CA PHE A 271 -12.94 12.81 -1.63
C PHE A 271 -13.39 13.96 -2.54
N GLN A 272 -14.69 14.18 -2.75
CA GLN A 272 -15.22 15.39 -3.39
C GLN A 272 -15.34 16.57 -2.40
N SER A 273 -15.42 16.29 -1.11
CA SER A 273 -15.55 17.30 -0.04
C SER A 273 -14.23 17.88 0.49
N LYS A 274 -13.09 17.58 -0.15
CA LYS A 274 -11.74 18.08 0.23
C LYS A 274 -11.13 18.89 -0.89
#